data_AF-A0A137SAI4-F1
#
_entry.id   AF-A0A137SAI4-F1
#
_cell.length_a   1.000
_cell.length_b   1.000
_cell.length_c   1.000
_cell.angle_alpha   90.00
_cell.angle_beta   90.00
_cell.angle_gamma   90.00
#
_symmetry.space_group_name_H-M   'P 1'
#
loop_
_entity.id
_entity.type
_entity.pdbx_description
1 polymer ?
#
loop_
_entity_poly.entity_id
_entity_poly.type
_entity_poly.pdbx_seq_one_letter_code
_entity_poly.pdbx_strand_id
1 'polypeptide(L)'
;MAFLAEALGWQGIETIYLKKSSFYLRLGAVAKSLSRRRIERLFIGNKSSWIHEVFYRGFDSKQLIFVDDGLATVTYYHAIHNEGIASRISAAKKRLLRTMGIRIHRVVPEVIAFFTFFPLQSSELVQVQVHDFPVFRRTFKISARNSSQMPMVGFLGQPFGVEDRLQQLKLQIQHVVERHPDSLVVYFMHRKESREELERLLAEFPLEIRQAGRPIEVEVALSGETYLAFYSFASTALFTLKKIFPEIRVFQIDDAALGARLTYYDEIRRMFRSVGVETTLLRGSRLFEAGRPVQSP
;
A
#
# COMPACT_ATOMS: atom_id res chain seq x y z
N MET A 1 2.35 -6.82 13.85
CA MET A 1 3.70 -7.45 13.82
C MET A 1 3.75 -8.73 14.63
N ALA A 2 3.32 -8.76 15.90
CA ALA A 2 3.34 -10.00 16.71
C ALA A 2 2.66 -11.19 16.01
N PHE A 3 1.41 -11.01 15.53
CA PHE A 3 0.69 -12.02 14.75
C PHE A 3 1.48 -12.53 13.51
N LEU A 4 2.17 -11.65 12.79
CA LEU A 4 2.94 -12.05 11.60
C LEU A 4 4.24 -12.77 11.99
N ALA A 5 4.93 -12.32 13.03
CA ALA A 5 6.13 -12.98 13.53
C ALA A 5 5.82 -14.40 14.01
N GLU A 6 4.72 -14.58 14.73
CA GLU A 6 4.20 -15.87 15.16
C GLU A 6 3.83 -16.74 13.95
N ALA A 7 3.02 -16.22 13.02
CA ALA A 7 2.61 -16.95 11.83
C ALA A 7 3.77 -17.35 10.90
N LEU A 8 4.89 -16.62 10.95
CA LEU A 8 6.11 -16.90 10.20
C LEU A 8 7.14 -17.71 11.01
N GLY A 9 6.87 -18.03 12.28
CA GLY A 9 7.79 -18.76 13.15
C GLY A 9 9.11 -18.04 13.41
N TRP A 10 9.12 -16.70 13.34
CA TRP A 10 10.35 -15.94 13.53
C TRP A 10 10.77 -15.96 15.00
N GLN A 11 12.00 -16.41 15.26
CA GLN A 11 12.62 -16.42 16.57
C GLN A 11 13.77 -15.41 16.65
N GLY A 12 14.13 -14.99 17.86
CA GLY A 12 15.25 -14.05 18.08
C GLY A 12 14.98 -12.62 17.58
N ILE A 13 13.71 -12.21 17.49
CA ILE A 13 13.36 -10.85 17.06
C ILE A 13 13.51 -9.88 18.23
N GLU A 14 14.34 -8.86 18.05
CA GLU A 14 14.35 -7.67 18.90
C GLU A 14 13.54 -6.55 18.24
N THR A 15 12.48 -6.07 18.90
CA THR A 15 11.68 -4.94 18.40
C THR A 15 12.00 -3.67 19.19
N ILE A 16 12.55 -2.67 18.52
CA ILE A 16 12.90 -1.39 19.14
C ILE A 16 11.96 -0.28 18.66
N TYR A 17 11.18 0.27 19.59
CA TYR A 17 10.27 1.37 19.31
C TYR A 17 10.95 2.73 19.48
N LEU A 18 11.10 3.49 18.39
CA LEU A 18 11.60 4.87 18.42
C LEU A 18 10.46 5.88 18.68
N LYS A 19 10.02 5.98 19.94
CA LYS A 19 8.98 6.94 20.36
C LYS A 19 9.42 8.39 20.09
N LYS A 20 8.51 9.25 19.63
CA LYS A 20 8.79 10.67 19.33
C LYS A 20 9.46 11.42 20.50
N SER A 21 8.95 11.23 21.72
CA SER A 21 9.44 11.92 22.93
C SER A 21 10.87 11.55 23.34
N SER A 22 11.33 10.35 22.98
CA SER A 22 12.67 9.86 23.32
C SER A 22 13.45 9.46 22.08
N PHE A 23 13.11 10.04 20.92
CA PHE A 23 13.55 9.55 19.61
C PHE A 23 15.07 9.50 19.51
N TYR A 24 15.73 10.64 19.77
CA TYR A 24 17.18 10.74 19.66
C TYR A 24 17.90 9.86 20.68
N LEU A 25 17.48 9.85 21.96
CA LEU A 25 18.08 8.97 22.96
C LEU A 25 18.06 7.49 22.54
N ARG A 26 16.90 7.01 22.07
CA ARG A 26 16.75 5.63 21.61
C ARG A 26 17.55 5.36 20.34
N LEU A 27 17.57 6.29 19.40
CA LEU A 27 18.37 6.17 18.18
C LEU A 27 19.87 6.06 18.50
N GLY A 28 20.38 6.84 19.47
CA GLY A 28 21.77 6.72 19.94
C GLY A 28 22.05 5.38 20.62
N ALA A 29 21.11 4.85 21.42
CA ALA A 29 21.23 3.53 22.02
C ALA A 29 21.28 2.41 20.97
N VAL A 30 20.41 2.48 19.95
CA VAL A 30 20.44 1.57 18.80
C VAL A 30 21.79 1.66 18.10
N ALA A 31 22.27 2.88 17.84
CA ALA A 31 23.54 3.08 17.16
C ALA A 31 24.71 2.46 17.94
N LYS A 32 24.73 2.63 19.26
CA LYS A 32 25.73 2.02 20.13
C LYS A 32 25.66 0.48 20.06
N SER A 33 24.46 -0.10 20.11
CA SER A 33 24.25 -1.55 20.03
C SER A 33 24.71 -2.14 18.69
N LEU A 34 24.42 -1.43 17.58
CA LEU A 34 24.75 -1.86 16.23
C LEU A 34 26.20 -1.53 15.81
N SER A 35 26.87 -0.56 16.45
CA SER A 35 28.22 -0.11 16.05
C SER A 35 29.30 -1.19 16.05
N ARG A 36 29.07 -2.31 16.74
CA ARG A 36 30.00 -3.46 16.81
C ARG A 36 29.52 -4.66 15.98
N ARG A 37 28.44 -4.52 15.21
CA ARG A 37 27.81 -5.60 14.46
C ARG A 37 27.87 -5.29 12.97
N ARG A 38 28.27 -6.27 12.17
CA ARG A 38 28.13 -6.20 10.71
C ARG A 38 26.68 -6.53 10.36
N ILE A 39 26.02 -5.66 9.61
CA ILE A 39 24.65 -5.92 9.14
C ILE A 39 24.73 -6.63 7.78
N GLU A 40 24.32 -7.89 7.73
CA GLU A 40 24.32 -8.64 6.45
C GLU A 40 23.28 -8.09 5.47
N ARG A 41 22.07 -7.78 5.95
CA ARG A 41 20.98 -7.24 5.12
C ARG A 41 20.20 -6.20 5.90
N LEU A 42 20.00 -5.03 5.30
CA LEU A 42 19.20 -3.94 5.83
C LEU A 42 17.94 -3.77 4.98
N PHE A 43 16.77 -4.01 5.57
CA PHE A 43 15.47 -3.86 4.89
C PHE A 43 14.84 -2.51 5.23
N ILE A 44 14.41 -1.75 4.22
CA ILE A 44 13.81 -0.42 4.37
C ILE A 44 12.47 -0.36 3.64
N GLY A 45 11.39 -0.11 4.38
CA GLY A 45 10.04 -0.03 3.81
C GLY A 45 9.56 1.39 3.49
N ASN A 46 10.37 2.44 3.70
CA ASN A 46 9.96 3.80 3.31
C ASN A 46 11.20 4.67 3.06
N LYS A 47 11.38 5.16 1.84
CA LYS A 47 12.55 6.02 1.51
C LYS A 47 12.31 7.49 1.83
N SER A 48 11.07 7.97 1.87
CA SER A 48 10.79 9.41 1.98
C SER A 48 11.20 10.00 3.34
N SER A 49 11.32 9.16 4.36
CA SER A 49 11.74 9.53 5.71
C SER A 49 13.25 9.67 5.87
N TRP A 50 13.72 10.84 6.32
CA TRP A 50 15.12 11.06 6.72
C TRP A 50 15.57 10.12 7.86
N ILE A 51 14.63 9.56 8.64
CA ILE A 51 14.94 8.60 9.70
C ILE A 51 15.49 7.32 9.10
N HIS A 52 14.87 6.80 8.03
CA HIS A 52 15.36 5.60 7.36
C HIS A 52 16.70 5.85 6.66
N GLU A 53 16.93 7.07 6.17
CA GLU A 53 18.25 7.49 5.70
C GLU A 53 19.34 7.40 6.74
N VAL A 54 19.04 7.73 8.01
CA VAL A 54 20.01 7.53 9.10
C VAL A 54 20.44 6.07 9.18
N PHE A 55 19.54 5.11 8.94
CA PHE A 55 19.89 3.71 9.01
C PHE A 55 20.79 3.28 7.85
N TYR A 56 20.37 3.51 6.60
CA TYR A 56 21.13 3.01 5.45
C TYR A 56 22.39 3.82 5.11
N ARG A 57 22.55 5.02 5.69
CA ARG A 57 23.80 5.78 5.60
C ARG A 57 24.60 5.80 6.89
N GLY A 58 24.04 5.42 8.03
CA GLY A 58 24.71 5.48 9.33
C GLY A 58 25.24 4.15 9.83
N PHE A 59 24.84 3.04 9.20
CA PHE A 59 25.28 1.70 9.55
C PHE A 59 25.82 0.97 8.32
N ASP A 60 26.96 0.31 8.51
CA ASP A 60 27.55 -0.52 7.48
C ASP A 60 26.71 -1.78 7.29
N SER A 61 26.08 -1.87 6.12
CA SER A 61 25.34 -3.04 5.68
C SER A 61 25.91 -3.58 4.37
N LYS A 62 25.98 -4.90 4.24
CA LYS A 62 26.46 -5.56 3.02
C LYS A 62 25.46 -5.41 1.88
N GLN A 63 24.16 -5.40 2.19
CA GLN A 63 23.08 -5.20 1.22
C GLN A 63 22.01 -4.27 1.78
N LEU A 64 21.60 -3.30 0.97
CA LEU A 64 20.44 -2.44 1.23
C LEU A 64 19.27 -2.91 0.36
N ILE A 65 18.17 -3.31 1.00
CA ILE A 65 17.00 -3.88 0.32
C ILE A 65 15.78 -3.01 0.64
N PHE A 66 15.24 -2.35 -0.38
CA PHE A 66 13.96 -1.67 -0.30
C PHE A 66 12.83 -2.69 -0.48
N VAL A 67 11.84 -2.67 0.42
CA VAL A 67 10.63 -3.50 0.35
C VAL A 67 9.43 -2.64 -0.03
N ASP A 68 8.34 -3.28 -0.44
CA ASP A 68 7.13 -2.59 -0.92
C ASP A 68 6.50 -1.62 0.11
N ASP A 69 6.30 -0.36 -0.30
CA ASP A 69 5.53 0.71 0.38
C ASP A 69 4.32 1.14 -0.48
N GLY A 70 3.74 0.15 -1.17
CA GLY A 70 2.75 0.37 -2.22
C GLY A 70 3.26 1.18 -3.39
N LEU A 71 2.40 1.99 -4.01
CA LEU A 71 2.76 2.77 -5.21
C LEU A 71 3.97 3.71 -5.01
N ALA A 72 4.28 4.10 -3.76
CA ALA A 72 5.47 4.89 -3.47
C ALA A 72 6.78 4.17 -3.82
N THR A 73 6.80 2.83 -3.85
CA THR A 73 7.94 2.03 -4.31
C THR A 73 8.35 2.38 -5.73
N VAL A 74 7.40 2.63 -6.64
CA VAL A 74 7.69 3.01 -8.04
C VAL A 74 8.40 4.36 -8.07
N THR A 75 7.95 5.33 -7.26
CA THR A 75 8.62 6.63 -7.12
C THR A 75 10.03 6.48 -6.55
N TYR A 76 10.20 5.60 -5.55
CA TYR A 76 11.50 5.36 -4.94
C TYR A 76 12.49 4.71 -5.90
N TYR A 77 12.01 3.74 -6.67
CA TYR A 77 12.75 3.07 -7.72
C TYR A 77 13.27 4.09 -8.73
N HIS A 78 12.40 4.90 -9.35
CA HIS A 78 12.83 5.86 -10.36
C HIS A 78 13.80 6.91 -9.82
N ALA A 79 13.57 7.40 -8.59
CA ALA A 79 14.49 8.34 -7.96
C ALA A 79 15.90 7.72 -7.77
N ILE A 80 15.99 6.46 -7.33
CA ILE A 80 17.29 5.80 -7.13
C ILE A 80 17.91 5.37 -8.45
N HIS A 81 17.11 4.83 -9.36
CA HIS A 81 17.54 4.37 -10.65
C HIS A 81 18.13 5.51 -11.50
N ASN A 82 17.53 6.71 -11.44
CA ASN A 82 17.94 7.84 -12.29
C ASN A 82 18.96 8.76 -11.62
N GLU A 83 18.81 9.04 -10.32
CA GLU A 83 19.62 10.06 -9.61
C GLU A 83 20.51 9.46 -8.52
N GLY A 84 20.38 8.15 -8.25
CA GLY A 84 20.97 7.52 -7.09
C GLY A 84 20.29 7.91 -5.77
N ILE A 85 20.96 7.63 -4.65
CA ILE A 85 20.41 7.95 -3.34
C ILE A 85 20.81 9.37 -2.93
N ALA A 86 20.02 10.39 -3.27
CA ALA A 86 20.21 11.74 -2.72
C ALA A 86 20.02 11.78 -1.19
N SER A 87 20.82 12.61 -0.50
CA SER A 87 20.74 12.77 0.96
C SER A 87 19.71 13.85 1.34
N ARG A 88 18.77 13.52 2.22
CA ARG A 88 17.72 14.42 2.76
C ARG A 88 18.08 14.92 4.16
N ILE A 89 19.19 14.46 4.74
CA ILE A 89 19.67 14.90 6.05
C ILE A 89 20.41 16.24 5.91
N SER A 90 19.85 17.29 6.52
CA SER A 90 20.46 18.62 6.56
C SER A 90 21.78 18.65 7.34
N ALA A 91 22.62 19.67 7.10
CA ALA A 91 23.90 19.83 7.78
C ALA A 91 23.75 19.92 9.32
N ALA A 92 22.73 20.63 9.81
CA ALA A 92 22.42 20.70 11.24
C ALA A 92 22.08 19.33 11.83
N LYS A 93 21.26 18.53 11.13
CA LYS A 93 20.94 17.16 11.55
C LYS A 93 22.17 16.26 11.53
N LYS A 94 23.04 16.38 10.53
CA LYS A 94 24.32 15.63 10.48
C LYS A 94 25.18 15.94 11.70
N ARG A 95 25.24 17.21 12.14
CA ARG A 95 25.98 17.61 13.34
C ARG A 95 25.39 16.99 14.60
N LEU A 96 24.07 17.02 14.77
CA LEU A 96 23.37 16.38 15.89
C LEU A 96 23.58 14.86 15.92
N LEU A 97 23.46 14.18 14.78
CA LEU A 97 23.67 12.73 14.71
C LEU A 97 25.11 12.37 15.09
N ARG A 98 26.09 13.20 14.71
CA ARG A 98 27.49 12.99 15.08
C ARG A 98 27.73 13.08 16.58
N THR A 99 27.06 13.99 17.33
CA THR A 99 27.19 14.04 18.79
C THR A 99 26.62 12.80 19.47
N MET A 100 25.75 12.07 18.78
CA MET A 100 25.17 10.80 19.23
C MET A 100 25.97 9.58 18.77
N GLY A 101 27.15 9.77 18.18
CA GLY A 101 28.00 8.69 17.68
C GLY A 101 27.59 8.11 16.31
N ILE A 102 26.62 8.73 15.62
CA ILE A 102 26.16 8.28 14.30
C ILE A 102 26.87 9.08 13.22
N ARG A 103 27.71 8.41 12.42
CA ARG A 103 28.40 9.02 11.28
C ARG A 103 27.65 8.67 10.00
N ILE A 104 27.09 9.68 9.34
CA ILE A 104 26.40 9.52 8.06
C ILE A 104 27.45 9.42 6.94
N HIS A 105 27.58 8.22 6.37
CA HIS A 105 28.42 7.91 5.22
C HIS A 105 27.87 8.58 3.96
N ARG A 106 28.79 9.10 3.14
CA ARG A 106 28.45 9.72 1.84
C ARG A 106 28.11 8.66 0.79
N VAL A 107 28.77 7.52 0.85
CA VAL A 107 28.57 6.38 -0.04
C VAL A 107 27.51 5.46 0.58
N VAL A 108 26.58 5.01 -0.25
CA VAL A 108 25.57 3.99 0.10
C VAL A 108 26.13 2.61 -0.18
N PRO A 109 25.55 1.52 0.35
CA PRO A 109 26.05 0.17 0.13
C PRO A 109 26.25 -0.16 -1.36
N GLU A 110 27.23 -1.00 -1.66
CA GLU A 110 27.60 -1.41 -3.03
C GLU A 110 26.41 -2.02 -3.80
N VAL A 111 25.50 -2.68 -3.08
CA VAL A 111 24.29 -3.28 -3.66
C VAL A 111 23.05 -2.62 -3.09
N ILE A 112 22.32 -1.92 -3.98
CA ILE A 112 20.97 -1.44 -3.72
C ILE A 112 20.00 -2.37 -4.44
N ALA A 113 19.13 -3.01 -3.67
CA ALA A 113 18.13 -3.94 -4.19
C ALA A 113 16.71 -3.48 -3.88
N PHE A 114 15.77 -3.81 -4.76
CA PHE A 114 14.33 -3.75 -4.51
C PHE A 114 13.79 -5.17 -4.46
N PHE A 115 13.17 -5.54 -3.34
CA PHE A 115 12.36 -6.74 -3.22
C PHE A 115 10.89 -6.33 -3.32
N THR A 116 10.30 -6.50 -4.49
CA THR A 116 9.04 -5.85 -4.84
C THR A 116 8.11 -6.75 -5.64
N PHE A 117 6.80 -6.55 -5.56
CA PHE A 117 5.86 -7.23 -6.46
C PHE A 117 5.65 -6.51 -7.79
N PHE A 118 6.15 -5.28 -7.94
CA PHE A 118 6.04 -4.50 -9.18
C PHE A 118 7.02 -5.05 -10.25
N PRO A 119 6.63 -5.09 -11.53
CA PRO A 119 7.46 -5.60 -12.62
C PRO A 119 8.53 -4.58 -13.06
N LEU A 120 9.35 -4.11 -12.11
CA LEU A 120 10.43 -3.16 -12.34
C LEU A 120 11.68 -3.87 -12.88
N GLN A 121 12.53 -3.14 -13.59
CA GLN A 121 13.72 -3.70 -14.24
C GLN A 121 14.97 -3.50 -13.38
N SER A 122 15.94 -4.40 -13.49
CA SER A 122 17.26 -4.18 -12.90
C SER A 122 18.11 -3.27 -13.79
N SER A 123 19.09 -2.60 -13.20
CA SER A 123 20.11 -1.79 -13.88
C SER A 123 21.46 -1.89 -13.19
N GLU A 124 22.46 -1.16 -13.68
CA GLU A 124 23.79 -1.09 -13.05
C GLU A 124 23.73 -0.51 -11.62
N LEU A 125 22.75 0.35 -11.34
CA LEU A 125 22.61 1.03 -10.05
C LEU A 125 21.67 0.29 -9.09
N VAL A 126 20.79 -0.56 -9.60
CA VAL A 126 19.71 -1.18 -8.82
C VAL A 126 19.45 -2.61 -9.26
N GLN A 127 19.48 -3.53 -8.30
CA GLN A 127 19.00 -4.89 -8.50
C GLN A 127 17.51 -4.99 -8.15
N VAL A 128 16.71 -5.64 -8.98
CA VAL A 128 15.28 -5.86 -8.70
C VAL A 128 15.00 -7.35 -8.61
N GLN A 129 14.48 -7.77 -7.46
CA GLN A 129 13.92 -9.09 -7.25
C GLN A 129 12.41 -8.97 -7.17
N VAL A 130 11.74 -9.44 -8.23
CA VAL A 130 10.27 -9.47 -8.30
C VAL A 130 9.74 -10.69 -7.55
N HIS A 131 8.77 -10.50 -6.67
CA HIS A 131 8.07 -11.59 -5.98
C HIS A 131 6.60 -11.70 -6.38
N ASP A 132 6.02 -12.87 -6.11
CA ASP A 132 4.60 -13.17 -6.37
C ASP A 132 3.94 -13.76 -5.12
N PHE A 133 4.15 -13.15 -3.95
CA PHE A 133 3.44 -13.49 -2.71
C PHE A 133 3.44 -14.99 -2.28
N PRO A 134 4.50 -15.80 -2.51
CA PRO A 134 4.46 -17.22 -2.17
C PRO A 134 4.32 -17.46 -0.66
N VAL A 135 4.94 -16.60 0.16
CA VAL A 135 4.84 -16.69 1.63
C VAL A 135 3.42 -16.36 2.09
N PHE A 136 2.79 -15.33 1.52
CA PHE A 136 1.41 -14.97 1.85
C PHE A 136 0.45 -16.15 1.63
N ARG A 137 0.50 -16.77 0.45
CA ARG A 137 -0.39 -17.90 0.11
C ARG A 137 -0.18 -19.12 1.02
N ARG A 138 1.07 -19.35 1.48
CA ARG A 138 1.38 -20.42 2.43
C ARG A 138 0.87 -20.11 3.85
N THR A 139 1.02 -18.87 4.29
CA THR A 139 0.64 -18.43 5.64
C THR A 139 -0.87 -18.30 5.79
N PHE A 140 -1.54 -17.65 4.84
CA PHE A 140 -2.97 -17.43 4.86
C PHE A 140 -3.64 -18.45 3.96
N LYS A 141 -3.93 -19.63 4.53
CA LYS A 141 -4.76 -20.63 3.85
C LYS A 141 -6.10 -19.97 3.52
N ILE A 142 -6.43 -19.90 2.25
CA ILE A 142 -7.66 -19.30 1.76
C ILE A 142 -8.83 -20.08 2.35
N SER A 143 -9.67 -19.40 3.12
CA SER A 143 -10.88 -20.00 3.68
C SER A 143 -11.77 -20.53 2.55
N ALA A 144 -12.41 -21.68 2.76
CA ALA A 144 -13.42 -22.16 1.84
C ALA A 144 -14.53 -21.12 1.71
N ARG A 145 -14.91 -20.79 0.48
CA ARG A 145 -15.95 -19.79 0.22
C ARG A 145 -17.30 -20.34 0.61
N ASN A 146 -18.09 -19.54 1.32
CA ASN A 146 -19.46 -19.89 1.61
C ASN A 146 -20.36 -19.48 0.43
N SER A 147 -20.85 -20.46 -0.33
CA SER A 147 -21.72 -20.23 -1.48
C SER A 147 -23.15 -19.82 -1.11
N SER A 148 -23.52 -19.86 0.18
CA SER A 148 -24.85 -19.46 0.64
C SER A 148 -24.97 -17.97 0.94
N GLN A 149 -23.86 -17.21 0.93
CA GLN A 149 -23.85 -15.77 1.20
C GLN A 149 -24.09 -14.97 -0.08
N MET A 150 -24.72 -13.80 0.06
CA MET A 150 -24.85 -12.85 -1.03
C MET A 150 -23.45 -12.43 -1.52
N PRO A 151 -23.20 -12.43 -2.84
CA PRO A 151 -21.91 -12.03 -3.37
C PRO A 151 -21.59 -10.57 -3.04
N MET A 152 -20.32 -10.28 -2.77
CA MET A 152 -19.83 -8.97 -2.39
C MET A 152 -19.04 -8.29 -3.50
N VAL A 153 -19.11 -6.97 -3.54
CA VAL A 153 -18.26 -6.10 -4.36
C VAL A 153 -17.56 -5.09 -3.45
N GLY A 154 -16.23 -5.13 -3.42
CA GLY A 154 -15.44 -4.25 -2.59
C GLY A 154 -15.08 -2.94 -3.30
N PHE A 155 -15.22 -1.81 -2.62
CA PHE A 155 -14.60 -0.55 -3.00
C PHE A 155 -13.47 -0.23 -2.03
N LEU A 156 -12.26 0.03 -2.53
CA LEU A 156 -11.10 0.33 -1.70
C LEU A 156 -10.97 1.84 -1.55
N GLY A 157 -11.21 2.32 -0.32
CA GLY A 157 -11.03 3.71 0.06
C GLY A 157 -9.59 4.18 -0.11
N GLN A 158 -9.43 5.50 -0.17
CA GLN A 158 -8.15 6.16 -0.37
C GLN A 158 -8.19 7.53 0.28
N PRO A 159 -7.06 8.08 0.75
CA PRO A 159 -7.08 9.37 1.43
C PRO A 159 -7.49 10.49 0.46
N PHE A 160 -8.72 10.97 0.60
CA PHE A 160 -9.25 12.13 -0.10
C PHE A 160 -9.03 13.37 0.78
N GLY A 161 -8.15 14.28 0.36
CA GLY A 161 -7.75 15.44 1.17
C GLY A 161 -8.40 16.78 0.77
N VAL A 162 -9.36 16.79 -0.17
CA VAL A 162 -9.98 18.01 -0.70
C VAL A 162 -11.40 17.70 -1.23
N GLU A 163 -12.32 18.67 -1.15
CA GLU A 163 -13.73 18.61 -1.58
C GLU A 163 -13.93 17.99 -2.99
N ASP A 164 -13.16 18.40 -4.00
CA ASP A 164 -13.24 17.86 -5.38
C ASP A 164 -13.12 16.33 -5.41
N ARG A 165 -12.33 15.78 -4.49
CA ARG A 165 -12.10 14.34 -4.43
C ARG A 165 -13.28 13.58 -3.82
N LEU A 166 -14.06 14.22 -2.95
CA LEU A 166 -15.29 13.64 -2.39
C LEU A 166 -16.38 13.54 -3.45
N GLN A 167 -16.49 14.54 -4.34
CA GLN A 167 -17.41 14.47 -5.47
C GLN A 167 -17.03 13.35 -6.46
N GLN A 168 -15.73 13.20 -6.77
CA GLN A 168 -15.27 12.08 -7.57
C GLN A 168 -15.55 10.73 -6.89
N LEU A 169 -15.38 10.64 -5.57
CA LEU A 169 -15.73 9.44 -4.82
C LEU A 169 -17.21 9.07 -4.99
N LYS A 170 -18.13 10.03 -4.87
CA LYS A 170 -19.57 9.78 -5.09
C LYS A 170 -19.85 9.20 -6.48
N LEU A 171 -19.27 9.79 -7.52
CA LEU A 171 -19.43 9.30 -8.90
C LEU A 171 -18.85 7.89 -9.07
N GLN A 172 -17.71 7.61 -8.46
CA GLN A 172 -17.09 6.29 -8.46
C GLN A 172 -17.95 5.25 -7.74
N ILE A 173 -18.57 5.62 -6.61
CA ILE A 173 -19.48 4.73 -5.87
C ILE A 173 -20.77 4.50 -6.65
N GLN A 174 -21.38 5.54 -7.20
CA GLN A 174 -22.56 5.40 -8.06
C GLN A 174 -22.29 4.43 -9.21
N HIS A 175 -21.15 4.59 -9.89
CA HIS A 175 -20.74 3.69 -10.97
C HIS A 175 -20.67 2.22 -10.54
N VAL A 176 -20.16 1.95 -9.33
CA VAL A 176 -20.05 0.57 -8.81
C VAL A 176 -21.41 0.01 -8.43
N VAL A 177 -22.24 0.78 -7.72
CA VAL A 177 -23.59 0.35 -7.32
C VAL A 177 -24.44 0.03 -8.56
N GLU A 178 -24.45 0.89 -9.58
CA GLU A 178 -25.21 0.68 -10.81
C GLU A 178 -24.73 -0.54 -11.62
N ARG A 179 -23.45 -0.91 -11.50
CA ARG A 179 -22.88 -2.05 -12.21
C ARG A 179 -23.19 -3.39 -11.53
N HIS A 180 -23.53 -3.38 -10.25
CA HIS A 180 -23.74 -4.58 -9.44
C HIS A 180 -25.02 -4.46 -8.59
N PRO A 181 -26.21 -4.38 -9.23
CA PRO A 181 -27.48 -4.20 -8.51
C PRO A 181 -27.82 -5.37 -7.57
N ASP A 182 -27.33 -6.58 -7.88
CA ASP A 182 -27.63 -7.81 -7.14
C ASP A 182 -26.49 -8.24 -6.19
N SER A 183 -25.61 -7.31 -5.81
CA SER A 183 -24.47 -7.60 -4.94
C SER A 183 -24.38 -6.64 -3.76
N LEU A 184 -23.86 -7.12 -2.63
CA LEU A 184 -23.57 -6.27 -1.49
C LEU A 184 -22.32 -5.43 -1.79
N VAL A 185 -22.49 -4.13 -1.98
CA VAL A 185 -21.37 -3.20 -2.14
C VAL A 185 -20.81 -2.84 -0.76
N VAL A 186 -19.51 -3.06 -0.57
CA VAL A 186 -18.81 -2.76 0.68
C VAL A 186 -17.66 -1.81 0.45
N TYR A 187 -17.72 -0.65 1.11
CA TYR A 187 -16.67 0.35 1.15
C TYR A 187 -15.67 0.00 2.25
N PHE A 188 -14.46 -0.38 1.86
CA PHE A 188 -13.35 -0.60 2.78
C PHE A 188 -12.62 0.71 3.04
N MET A 189 -12.86 1.28 4.22
CA MET A 189 -12.27 2.56 4.62
C MET A 189 -10.74 2.52 4.64
N HIS A 190 -10.12 3.56 4.09
CA HIS A 190 -8.71 3.82 4.32
C HIS A 190 -8.49 4.38 5.73
N ARG A 191 -7.41 3.97 6.39
CA ARG A 191 -7.04 4.34 7.79
C ARG A 191 -6.93 5.86 8.11
N LYS A 192 -7.05 6.73 7.11
CA LYS A 192 -6.97 8.20 7.25
C LYS A 192 -8.30 8.89 6.98
N GLU A 193 -9.34 8.14 6.64
CA GLU A 193 -10.69 8.67 6.39
C GLU A 193 -11.49 8.69 7.70
N SER A 194 -12.39 9.67 7.86
CA SER A 194 -13.36 9.69 8.94
C SER A 194 -14.58 8.87 8.56
N ARG A 195 -15.06 8.06 9.50
CA ARG A 195 -16.28 7.28 9.33
C ARG A 195 -17.50 8.18 9.19
N GLU A 196 -17.60 9.19 10.04
CA GLU A 196 -18.72 10.12 10.11
C GLU A 196 -18.84 10.97 8.84
N GLU A 197 -17.70 11.33 8.23
CA GLU A 197 -17.68 12.01 6.92
C GLU A 197 -18.15 11.09 5.80
N LEU A 198 -17.66 9.85 5.74
CA LEU A 198 -18.05 8.89 4.72
C LEU A 198 -19.52 8.48 4.82
N GLU A 199 -20.03 8.24 6.03
CA GLU A 199 -21.44 7.91 6.27
C GLU A 199 -22.36 9.03 5.79
N ARG A 200 -22.02 10.30 6.07
CA ARG A 200 -22.79 11.45 5.55
C ARG A 200 -22.69 11.57 4.03
N LEU A 201 -21.49 11.38 3.47
CA LEU A 201 -21.27 11.53 2.04
C LEU A 201 -22.01 10.45 1.23
N LEU A 202 -22.00 9.21 1.70
CA LEU A 202 -22.47 8.04 0.96
C LEU A 202 -23.87 7.55 1.40
N ALA A 203 -24.57 8.31 2.25
CA ALA A 203 -25.88 7.94 2.80
C ALA A 203 -26.95 7.59 1.75
N GLU A 204 -26.84 8.14 0.53
CA GLU A 204 -27.79 7.88 -0.57
C GLU A 204 -27.57 6.53 -1.26
N PHE A 205 -26.44 5.86 -1.03
CA PHE A 205 -26.10 4.60 -1.70
C PHE A 205 -26.36 3.39 -0.80
N PRO A 206 -26.86 2.28 -1.37
CA PRO A 206 -27.06 1.03 -0.64
C PRO A 206 -25.71 0.28 -0.48
N LEU A 207 -24.85 0.75 0.41
CA LEU A 207 -23.54 0.13 0.68
C LEU A 207 -23.24 0.00 2.18
N GLU A 208 -22.37 -0.95 2.52
CA GLU A 208 -21.81 -1.11 3.86
C GLU A 208 -20.46 -0.37 3.95
N ILE A 209 -20.27 0.46 4.97
CA ILE A 209 -18.95 1.03 5.27
C ILE A 209 -18.25 0.15 6.31
N ARG A 210 -17.11 -0.44 5.93
CA ARG A 210 -16.33 -1.33 6.78
C ARG A 210 -14.93 -0.78 7.02
N GLN A 211 -14.52 -0.78 8.28
CA GLN A 211 -13.13 -0.53 8.67
C GLN A 211 -12.42 -1.87 8.84
N ALA A 212 -11.54 -2.22 7.90
CA ALA A 212 -10.75 -3.44 8.02
C ALA A 212 -9.69 -3.28 9.12
N GLY A 213 -9.67 -4.22 10.08
CA GLY A 213 -8.64 -4.28 11.13
C GLY A 213 -7.28 -4.80 10.63
N ARG A 214 -7.22 -5.25 9.37
CA ARG A 214 -6.07 -5.91 8.73
C ARG A 214 -5.92 -5.38 7.30
N PRO A 215 -4.76 -5.59 6.64
CA PRO A 215 -4.65 -5.36 5.19
C PRO A 215 -5.75 -6.14 4.45
N ILE A 216 -6.30 -5.53 3.38
CA ILE A 216 -7.46 -6.09 2.68
C ILE A 216 -7.18 -7.48 2.10
N GLU A 217 -5.95 -7.76 1.69
CA GLU A 217 -5.54 -9.07 1.20
C GLU A 217 -5.73 -10.14 2.27
N VAL A 218 -5.40 -9.82 3.53
CA VAL A 218 -5.57 -10.72 4.68
C VAL A 218 -7.05 -10.88 5.02
N GLU A 219 -7.83 -9.80 4.94
CA GLU A 219 -9.28 -9.85 5.14
C GLU A 219 -9.93 -10.80 4.13
N VAL A 220 -9.65 -10.62 2.84
CA VAL A 220 -10.17 -11.46 1.76
C VAL A 220 -9.75 -12.92 1.91
N ALA A 221 -8.51 -13.18 2.33
CA ALA A 221 -8.03 -14.55 2.53
C ALA A 221 -8.77 -15.29 3.64
N LEU A 222 -9.20 -14.57 4.69
CA LEU A 222 -9.70 -15.17 5.93
C LEU A 222 -11.22 -15.09 6.11
N SER A 223 -11.91 -14.18 5.43
CA SER A 223 -13.32 -13.90 5.68
C SER A 223 -14.27 -15.04 5.29
N GLY A 224 -13.88 -15.88 4.30
CA GLY A 224 -14.78 -16.90 3.72
C GLY A 224 -15.86 -16.32 2.79
N GLU A 225 -15.88 -14.99 2.63
CA GLU A 225 -16.83 -14.27 1.79
C GLU A 225 -16.53 -14.46 0.30
N THR A 226 -17.58 -14.36 -0.52
CA THR A 226 -17.45 -14.46 -1.99
C THR A 226 -17.38 -13.06 -2.61
N TYR A 227 -16.18 -12.60 -2.97
CA TYR A 227 -15.98 -11.34 -3.69
C TYR A 227 -16.02 -11.53 -5.20
N LEU A 228 -16.96 -10.85 -5.86
CA LEU A 228 -17.04 -10.82 -7.33
C LEU A 228 -16.03 -9.85 -7.94
N ALA A 229 -15.85 -8.69 -7.28
CA ALA A 229 -14.98 -7.65 -7.80
C ALA A 229 -14.45 -6.70 -6.71
N PHE A 230 -13.31 -6.08 -7.00
CA PHE A 230 -12.80 -4.91 -6.27
C PHE A 230 -12.62 -3.69 -7.18
N TYR A 231 -12.93 -2.51 -6.66
CA TYR A 231 -12.84 -1.23 -7.36
C TYR A 231 -12.01 -0.23 -6.56
N SER A 232 -11.24 0.60 -7.26
CA SER A 232 -10.62 1.81 -6.72
C SER A 232 -10.09 2.67 -7.88
N PHE A 233 -9.72 3.92 -7.62
CA PHE A 233 -9.04 4.75 -8.60
C PHE A 233 -7.55 4.37 -8.76
N ALA A 234 -6.79 4.37 -7.65
CA ALA A 234 -5.35 4.10 -7.69
C ALA A 234 -4.83 3.47 -6.38
N SER A 235 -5.52 2.45 -5.88
CA SER A 235 -5.05 1.71 -4.69
C SER A 235 -4.01 0.65 -5.08
N THR A 236 -2.94 0.55 -4.29
CA THR A 236 -1.98 -0.58 -4.39
C THR A 236 -2.68 -1.93 -4.26
N ALA A 237 -3.74 -1.99 -3.46
CA ALA A 237 -4.45 -3.22 -3.21
C ALA A 237 -5.13 -3.78 -4.46
N LEU A 238 -5.39 -2.97 -5.51
CA LEU A 238 -5.87 -3.51 -6.79
C LEU A 238 -4.84 -4.49 -7.38
N PHE A 239 -3.58 -4.11 -7.38
CA PHE A 239 -2.51 -4.92 -7.94
C PHE A 239 -2.28 -6.19 -7.12
N THR A 240 -2.23 -6.07 -5.79
CA THR A 240 -1.96 -7.20 -4.89
C THR A 240 -3.14 -8.18 -4.86
N LEU A 241 -4.39 -7.69 -4.77
CA LEU A 241 -5.57 -8.55 -4.82
C LEU A 241 -5.61 -9.34 -6.12
N LYS A 242 -5.31 -8.71 -7.25
CA LYS A 242 -5.30 -9.42 -8.54
C LYS A 242 -4.22 -10.50 -8.62
N LYS A 243 -3.01 -10.23 -8.10
CA LYS A 243 -1.93 -11.23 -8.07
C LYS A 243 -2.20 -12.38 -7.08
N ILE A 244 -2.80 -12.08 -5.93
CA ILE A 244 -3.04 -13.08 -4.89
C ILE A 244 -4.28 -13.93 -5.23
N PHE A 245 -5.33 -13.30 -5.77
CA PHE A 245 -6.64 -13.88 -6.06
C PHE A 245 -6.99 -13.67 -7.55
N PRO A 246 -6.35 -14.43 -8.47
CA PRO A 246 -6.48 -14.20 -9.92
C PRO A 246 -7.91 -14.35 -10.45
N GLU A 247 -8.76 -15.11 -9.76
CA GLU A 247 -10.17 -15.32 -10.06
C GLU A 247 -11.08 -14.12 -9.72
N ILE A 248 -10.65 -13.25 -8.79
CA ILE A 248 -11.42 -12.05 -8.45
C ILE A 248 -11.19 -11.01 -9.55
N ARG A 249 -12.27 -10.40 -10.03
CA ARG A 249 -12.14 -9.27 -10.97
C ARG A 249 -11.69 -8.04 -10.21
N VAL A 250 -10.77 -7.29 -10.79
CA VAL A 250 -10.26 -6.09 -10.15
C VAL A 250 -10.26 -4.96 -11.17
N PHE A 251 -10.88 -3.85 -10.79
CA PHE A 251 -11.11 -2.71 -11.66
C PHE A 251 -10.42 -1.47 -11.09
N GLN A 252 -9.58 -0.88 -11.94
CA GLN A 252 -9.14 0.49 -11.79
C GLN A 252 -10.16 1.41 -12.47
N ILE A 253 -10.76 2.34 -11.72
CA ILE A 253 -11.57 3.41 -12.29
C ILE A 253 -10.60 4.48 -12.80
N ASP A 254 -10.61 4.74 -14.11
CA ASP A 254 -9.77 5.78 -14.71
C ASP A 254 -10.44 7.15 -14.57
N ASP A 255 -9.75 8.01 -13.84
CA ASP A 255 -10.16 9.38 -13.55
C ASP A 255 -9.00 10.29 -13.91
N ALA A 256 -9.11 10.98 -15.05
CA ALA A 256 -8.04 11.83 -15.57
C ALA A 256 -7.70 12.99 -14.62
N ALA A 257 -8.68 13.53 -13.89
CA ALA A 257 -8.48 14.65 -12.98
C ALA A 257 -7.67 14.23 -11.75
N LEU A 258 -7.96 13.04 -11.20
CA LEU A 258 -7.15 12.46 -10.13
C LEU A 258 -5.80 11.94 -10.66
N GLY A 259 -5.77 11.39 -11.87
CA GLY A 259 -4.59 10.85 -12.55
C GLY A 259 -3.49 11.89 -12.76
N ALA A 260 -3.86 13.11 -13.16
CA ALA A 260 -2.93 14.22 -13.35
C ALA A 260 -2.14 14.60 -12.08
N ARG A 261 -2.64 14.21 -10.89
CA ARG A 261 -2.02 14.50 -9.59
C ARG A 261 -1.12 13.36 -9.09
N LEU A 262 -1.06 12.23 -9.79
CA LEU A 262 -0.25 11.07 -9.41
C LEU A 262 1.00 10.96 -10.29
N THR A 263 2.16 10.96 -9.66
CA THR A 263 3.43 10.73 -10.37
C THR A 263 3.46 9.32 -10.96
N TYR A 264 3.91 9.20 -12.20
CA TYR A 264 3.99 7.92 -12.94
C TYR A 264 2.63 7.23 -13.16
N TYR A 265 1.51 7.97 -13.17
CA TYR A 265 0.17 7.39 -13.30
C TYR A 265 0.02 6.46 -14.52
N ASP A 266 0.51 6.85 -15.70
CA ASP A 266 0.42 5.99 -16.90
C ASP A 266 1.25 4.70 -16.79
N GLU A 267 2.38 4.76 -16.09
CA GLU A 267 3.18 3.57 -15.80
C GLU A 267 2.47 2.67 -14.80
N ILE A 268 1.90 3.23 -13.73
CA ILE A 268 1.10 2.50 -12.75
C ILE A 268 -0.08 1.80 -13.43
N ARG A 269 -0.79 2.49 -14.34
CA ARG A 269 -1.86 1.89 -15.15
C ARG A 269 -1.36 0.76 -16.03
N ARG A 270 -0.20 0.91 -16.68
CA ARG A 270 0.42 -0.18 -17.46
C ARG A 270 0.76 -1.38 -16.57
N MET A 271 1.28 -1.16 -15.36
CA MET A 271 1.54 -2.24 -14.40
C MET A 271 0.25 -2.91 -13.95
N PHE A 272 -0.81 -2.16 -13.67
CA PHE A 272 -2.12 -2.73 -13.33
C PHE A 272 -2.63 -3.64 -14.46
N ARG A 273 -2.60 -3.14 -15.71
CA ARG A 273 -3.01 -3.95 -16.86
C ARG A 273 -2.15 -5.20 -17.06
N SER A 274 -0.84 -5.14 -16.79
CA SER A 274 0.06 -6.28 -16.99
C SER A 274 -0.23 -7.46 -16.06
N VAL A 275 -0.93 -7.24 -14.94
CA VAL A 275 -1.38 -8.31 -14.05
C VAL A 275 -2.87 -8.64 -14.19
N GLY A 276 -3.55 -8.04 -15.18
CA GLY A 276 -4.96 -8.29 -15.46
C GLY A 276 -5.94 -7.47 -14.60
N VAL A 277 -5.50 -6.36 -14.00
CA VAL A 277 -6.44 -5.36 -13.48
C VAL A 277 -7.09 -4.68 -14.69
N GLU A 278 -8.41 -4.72 -14.73
CA GLU A 278 -9.24 -4.12 -15.77
C GLU A 278 -9.37 -2.62 -15.53
N THR A 279 -9.51 -1.83 -16.60
CA THR A 279 -9.83 -0.40 -16.48
C THR A 279 -11.31 -0.18 -16.79
N THR A 280 -11.98 0.64 -16.00
CA THR A 280 -13.33 1.12 -16.29
C THR A 280 -13.38 2.65 -16.25
N LEU A 281 -14.31 3.23 -17.01
CA LEU A 281 -14.54 4.66 -17.07
C LEU A 281 -15.85 4.96 -16.33
N LEU A 282 -15.89 6.11 -15.65
CA LEU A 282 -17.14 6.63 -15.13
C LEU A 282 -18.14 6.75 -16.29
N ARG A 283 -19.30 6.13 -16.14
CA ARG A 283 -20.39 6.30 -17.12
C ARG A 283 -20.85 7.76 -17.00
N GLY A 284 -21.09 8.42 -18.14
CA GLY A 284 -21.70 9.75 -18.14
C GLY A 284 -22.97 9.72 -17.28
N SER A 285 -23.02 10.60 -16.29
CA SER A 285 -24.01 10.59 -15.22
C SER A 285 -25.43 10.73 -15.78
N ARG A 286 -26.26 9.69 -15.59
CA ARG A 286 -27.67 9.93 -15.32
C ARG A 286 -27.76 10.13 -13.81
N LEU A 287 -28.25 11.29 -13.38
CA LEU A 287 -28.45 11.57 -11.95
C LEU A 287 -29.33 10.48 -11.35
N PHE A 288 -28.92 9.97 -10.19
CA PHE A 288 -29.67 8.98 -9.44
C PHE A 288 -30.99 9.63 -8.98
N GLU A 289 -32.12 9.25 -9.57
CA GLU A 289 -33.44 9.62 -9.03
C GLU A 289 -33.73 8.69 -7.84
N ALA A 290 -33.56 9.22 -6.63
CA ALA A 290 -33.97 8.52 -5.42
C ALA A 290 -35.48 8.23 -5.47
N GLY A 291 -35.87 6.96 -5.37
CA GLY A 291 -37.24 6.59 -5.06
C GLY A 291 -38.00 5.70 -6.05
N ARG A 292 -37.38 4.70 -6.68
CA ARG A 292 -38.18 3.59 -7.22
C ARG A 292 -38.39 2.51 -6.14
N PRO A 293 -39.64 2.24 -5.72
CA PRO A 293 -39.90 1.18 -4.75
C PRO A 293 -39.53 -0.17 -5.36
N VAL A 294 -38.95 -1.02 -4.52
CA VAL A 294 -38.75 -2.44 -4.80
C VAL A 294 -40.12 -3.03 -5.13
N GLN A 295 -40.37 -3.31 -6.41
CA GLN A 295 -41.48 -4.17 -6.78
C GLN A 295 -41.06 -5.59 -6.39
N SER A 296 -41.79 -6.14 -5.42
CA SER A 296 -41.81 -7.56 -5.08
C SER A 296 -43.12 -8.14 -5.60
N PRO A 297 -43.21 -9.46 -5.83
CA PRO A 297 -42.48 -10.28 -6.81
C PRO A 297 -43.06 -10.17 -8.24
#